data_AF-A0A8D9EJM6-F1
#
_entry.id   AF-A0A8D9EJM6-F1
#
_cell.length_a   1.000
_cell.length_b   1.000
_cell.length_c   1.000
_cell.angle_alpha   90.00
_cell.angle_beta   90.00
_cell.angle_gamma   90.00
#
_symmetry.space_group_name_H-M   'P 1'
#
loop_
_entity.id
_entity.type
_entity.pdbx_description
1 polymer ?
#
loop_
_entity_poly.entity_id
_entity_poly.type
_entity_poly.pdbx_seq_one_letter_code
_entity_poly.pdbx_strand_id
1 'polypeptide(L)'
;FFFFFGSCTNSRLEDLLICALLLLKINKKISSNVVGIIVPGTETIRLKSEFYGINKIYIYYGYEWRNSGCSMCLAMNEDKLLPEERCVSTSNRNFIGRQGYKGRTHLVSPVMSIIVSIYGKFINYENYYKIINEINF
;
A
#
# COMPACT_ATOMS: atom_id res chain seq x y z
N PHE A 1 9.23 -6.18 6.77
CA PHE A 1 8.37 -6.44 5.58
C PHE A 1 7.84 -5.09 5.14
N PHE A 2 7.81 -4.79 3.85
CA PHE A 2 7.49 -3.46 3.36
C PHE A 2 6.15 -3.46 2.62
N PHE A 3 5.38 -2.40 2.78
CA PHE A 3 4.15 -2.14 2.05
C PHE A 3 4.30 -0.84 1.27
N PHE A 4 4.04 -0.91 -0.04
CA PHE A 4 4.07 0.23 -0.92
C PHE A 4 2.77 0.31 -1.71
N PHE A 5 1.95 1.32 -1.39
CA PHE A 5 0.77 1.66 -2.17
C PHE A 5 1.00 3.01 -2.84
N GLY A 6 1.47 2.94 -4.08
CA GLY A 6 1.80 4.13 -4.83
C GLY A 6 2.33 3.80 -6.21
N SER A 7 1.83 4.49 -7.22
CA SER A 7 2.33 4.46 -8.59
C SER A 7 1.41 5.30 -9.47
N CYS A 8 1.89 5.76 -10.61
CA CYS A 8 1.03 6.31 -11.66
C CYS A 8 -0.02 5.30 -12.18
N THR A 9 0.08 4.01 -11.82
CA THR A 9 -0.85 2.96 -12.27
C THR A 9 -1.94 2.61 -11.28
N ASN A 10 -1.68 2.68 -9.97
CA ASN A 10 -2.58 2.15 -8.94
C ASN A 10 -2.54 3.00 -7.67
N SER A 11 -2.72 4.31 -7.81
CA SER A 11 -2.93 5.25 -6.70
C SER A 11 -3.81 6.42 -7.15
N ARG A 12 -4.85 6.09 -7.91
CA ARG A 12 -5.91 7.02 -8.31
C ARG A 12 -6.80 7.33 -7.12
N LEU A 13 -7.65 8.36 -7.25
CA LEU A 13 -8.54 8.75 -6.16
C LEU A 13 -9.48 7.60 -5.76
N GLU A 14 -9.94 6.81 -6.72
CA GLU A 14 -10.82 5.66 -6.51
C GLU A 14 -10.10 4.53 -5.78
N ASP A 15 -8.84 4.24 -6.15
CA ASP A 15 -8.02 3.23 -5.46
C ASP A 15 -7.86 3.59 -3.97
N LEU A 16 -7.54 4.87 -3.70
CA LEU A 16 -7.36 5.39 -2.35
C LEU A 16 -8.68 5.39 -1.57
N LEU A 17 -9.78 5.77 -2.19
CA LEU A 17 -11.09 5.75 -1.54
C LEU A 17 -11.53 4.33 -1.18
N ILE A 18 -11.45 3.39 -2.14
CA ILE A 18 -11.85 1.99 -1.95
C ILE A 18 -11.03 1.34 -0.83
N CYS A 19 -9.72 1.58 -0.79
CA CYS A 19 -8.85 1.04 0.24
C CYS A 19 -9.06 1.70 1.62
N ALA A 20 -9.41 2.99 1.67
CA ALA A 20 -9.77 3.65 2.92
C ALA A 20 -11.10 3.10 3.49
N LEU A 21 -12.10 2.87 2.64
CA LEU A 21 -13.35 2.21 3.02
C LEU A 21 -13.10 0.79 3.53
N LEU A 22 -12.24 0.04 2.85
CA LEU A 22 -11.83 -1.29 3.28
C LEU A 22 -11.19 -1.27 4.67
N LEU A 23 -10.30 -0.31 4.94
CA LEU A 23 -9.67 -0.14 6.26
C LEU A 23 -10.70 0.14 7.36
N LEU A 24 -11.66 1.04 7.09
CA LEU A 24 -12.75 1.34 8.02
C LEU A 24 -13.59 0.09 8.33
N LYS A 25 -13.83 -0.75 7.31
CA LYS A 25 -14.60 -1.99 7.44
C LYS A 25 -13.85 -3.07 8.22
N ILE A 26 -12.56 -3.28 7.93
CA ILE A 26 -11.71 -4.25 8.64
C ILE A 26 -11.42 -3.78 10.08
N ASN A 27 -11.31 -2.47 10.27
CA ASN A 27 -11.01 -1.79 11.53
C ASN A 27 -9.79 -2.34 12.27
N LYS A 28 -8.71 -2.61 11.54
CA LYS A 28 -7.41 -3.04 12.09
C LYS A 28 -6.30 -2.16 11.55
N LYS A 29 -5.34 -1.84 12.41
CA LYS A 29 -4.13 -1.10 12.02
C LYS A 29 -3.18 -2.00 11.25
N ILE A 30 -2.25 -1.37 10.52
CA ILE A 30 -1.12 -2.06 9.92
C ILE A 30 -0.35 -2.87 10.98
N SER A 31 0.19 -4.03 10.59
CA SER A 31 0.97 -4.87 11.49
C SER A 31 2.28 -4.18 11.90
N SER A 32 2.70 -4.36 13.16
CA SER A 32 3.90 -3.72 13.72
C SER A 32 5.22 -4.13 13.05
N ASN A 33 5.23 -5.24 12.30
CA ASN A 33 6.39 -5.71 11.53
C ASN A 33 6.41 -5.17 10.08
N VAL A 34 5.47 -4.28 9.73
CA VAL A 34 5.35 -3.69 8.40
C VAL A 34 5.59 -2.19 8.44
N VAL A 35 6.50 -1.72 7.59
CA VAL A 35 6.61 -0.30 7.25
C VAL A 35 5.71 -0.06 6.05
N GLY A 36 4.71 0.81 6.19
CA GLY A 36 3.69 1.03 5.18
C GLY A 36 3.60 2.47 4.72
N ILE A 37 3.96 2.72 3.46
CA ILE A 37 3.87 4.05 2.86
C ILE A 37 2.78 4.08 1.77
N ILE A 38 2.10 5.22 1.70
CA ILE A 38 1.09 5.52 0.68
C ILE A 38 1.51 6.78 -0.07
N VAL A 39 1.59 6.66 -1.39
CA VAL A 39 2.08 7.70 -2.29
C VAL A 39 1.03 7.96 -3.37
N PRO A 40 0.32 9.10 -3.32
CA PRO A 40 -0.67 9.45 -4.34
C PRO A 40 -0.04 9.62 -5.73
N GLY A 41 -0.77 9.21 -6.77
CA GLY A 41 -0.21 9.12 -8.12
C GLY A 41 0.10 10.47 -8.76
N THR A 42 -0.60 11.53 -8.32
CA THR A 42 -0.35 12.91 -8.71
C THR A 42 -0.66 13.85 -7.56
N GLU A 43 -0.16 15.08 -7.67
CA GLU A 43 -0.41 16.12 -6.68
C GLU A 43 -1.90 16.48 -6.58
N THR A 44 -2.59 16.52 -7.72
CA THR A 44 -4.04 16.74 -7.75
C THR A 44 -4.80 15.66 -6.99
N ILE A 45 -4.39 14.40 -7.10
CA ILE A 45 -5.00 13.30 -6.33
C ILE A 45 -4.70 13.47 -4.84
N ARG A 46 -3.46 13.79 -4.47
CA ARG A 46 -3.07 14.05 -3.07
C ARG A 46 -3.96 15.12 -2.44
N LEU A 47 -4.06 16.29 -3.08
CA LEU A 47 -4.85 17.41 -2.59
C LEU A 47 -6.33 17.07 -2.47
N LYS A 48 -6.90 16.35 -3.45
CA LYS A 48 -8.29 15.87 -3.36
C LYS A 48 -8.48 14.89 -2.20
N SER A 49 -7.59 13.93 -2.05
CA SER A 49 -7.64 12.96 -0.94
C SER A 49 -7.53 13.64 0.43
N GLU A 50 -6.71 14.68 0.55
CA GLU A 50 -6.57 15.47 1.77
C GLU A 50 -7.80 16.32 2.05
N PHE A 51 -8.37 16.95 1.02
CA PHE A 51 -9.61 17.70 1.11
C PHE A 51 -10.77 16.83 1.62
N TYR A 52 -10.91 15.61 1.09
CA TYR A 52 -11.92 14.64 1.55
C TYR A 52 -11.55 13.92 2.86
N GLY A 53 -10.36 14.16 3.41
CA GLY A 53 -9.89 13.51 4.65
C GLY A 53 -9.52 12.03 4.50
N ILE A 54 -9.38 11.52 3.27
CA ILE A 54 -8.99 10.13 2.97
C ILE A 54 -7.61 9.82 3.58
N ASN A 55 -6.67 10.76 3.47
CA ASN A 55 -5.33 10.62 4.05
C ASN A 55 -5.36 10.39 5.57
N LYS A 56 -6.30 11.02 6.28
CA LYS A 56 -6.43 10.90 7.75
C LYS A 56 -6.81 9.48 8.16
N ILE A 57 -7.59 8.78 7.35
CA ILE A 57 -7.94 7.37 7.58
C ILE A 57 -6.67 6.52 7.56
N TYR A 58 -5.83 6.69 6.55
CA TYR A 58 -4.58 5.96 6.44
C TYR A 58 -3.62 6.25 7.60
N ILE A 59 -3.45 7.52 7.96
CA ILE A 59 -2.61 7.92 9.10
C ILE A 59 -3.14 7.30 10.40
N TYR A 60 -4.46 7.32 10.61
CA TYR A 60 -5.09 6.72 11.78
C TYR A 60 -4.79 5.21 11.89
N TYR A 61 -4.81 4.49 10.77
CA TYR A 61 -4.49 3.06 10.71
C TYR A 61 -2.99 2.74 10.68
N GLY A 62 -2.12 3.75 10.80
CA GLY A 62 -0.68 3.59 10.99
C GLY A 62 0.16 3.63 9.72
N TYR A 63 -0.42 4.03 8.59
CA TYR A 63 0.32 4.23 7.35
C TYR A 63 0.95 5.62 7.29
N GLU A 64 2.10 5.72 6.65
CA GLU A 64 2.72 6.99 6.33
C GLU A 64 2.14 7.55 5.03
N TRP A 65 1.54 8.74 5.12
CA TRP A 65 1.07 9.48 3.96
C TRP A 65 2.18 10.36 3.40
N ARG A 66 2.60 10.11 2.16
CA ARG A 66 3.72 10.81 1.51
C ARG A 66 3.25 11.79 0.44
N ASN A 67 4.13 12.68 0.04
CA ASN A 67 3.92 13.56 -1.12
C ASN A 67 3.82 12.74 -2.41
N SER A 68 3.12 13.29 -3.41
CA SER A 68 3.05 12.67 -4.72
C SER A 68 4.43 12.58 -5.38
N GLY A 69 4.69 11.49 -6.10
CA GLY A 69 6.00 11.29 -6.74
C GLY A 69 6.30 9.83 -7.08
N CYS A 70 7.49 9.58 -7.62
CA CYS A 70 7.87 8.23 -8.03
C CYS A 70 8.19 7.30 -6.84
N SER A 71 8.75 7.79 -5.73
CA SER A 71 9.06 6.99 -4.53
C SER A 71 9.68 5.62 -4.90
N MET A 72 9.24 4.52 -4.27
CA MET A 72 9.73 3.16 -4.55
C MET A 72 9.44 2.68 -5.96
N CYS A 73 8.59 3.32 -6.78
CA CYS A 73 8.48 2.95 -8.19
C CYS A 73 9.81 3.16 -8.93
N LEU A 74 10.63 4.10 -8.48
CA LEU A 74 11.96 4.40 -9.03
C LEU A 74 13.09 4.01 -8.05
N ALA A 75 12.85 4.09 -6.74
CA ALA A 75 13.79 3.75 -5.66
C ALA A 75 15.17 4.42 -5.78
N MET A 76 15.18 5.65 -6.31
CA MET A 76 16.35 6.54 -6.33
C MET A 76 16.41 7.45 -5.11
N ASN A 77 15.37 7.42 -4.27
CA ASN A 77 15.26 8.13 -3.01
C ASN A 77 15.48 7.17 -1.83
N GLU A 78 15.25 7.65 -0.60
CA GLU A 78 15.39 6.84 0.61
C GLU A 78 14.31 5.75 0.73
N ASP A 79 13.22 5.84 -0.03
CA ASP A 79 12.21 4.79 -0.13
C ASP A 79 12.77 3.62 -0.98
N LYS A 80 13.50 2.73 -0.33
CA LYS A 80 14.08 1.53 -0.94
C LYS A 80 14.14 0.38 0.05
N LEU A 81 14.04 -0.83 -0.47
CA LEU A 81 14.24 -2.06 0.29
C LEU A 81 15.70 -2.22 0.68
N LEU A 82 15.91 -2.67 1.91
CA LEU A 82 17.16 -3.23 2.37
C LEU A 82 17.33 -4.65 1.79
N PRO A 83 18.57 -5.18 1.76
CA PRO A 83 18.81 -6.55 1.36
C PRO A 83 17.91 -7.54 2.13
N GLU A 84 17.40 -8.54 1.41
CA GLU A 84 16.54 -9.61 1.94
C GLU A 84 15.12 -9.18 2.37
N GLU A 85 14.80 -7.89 2.31
CA GLU A 85 13.45 -7.43 2.54
C GLU A 85 12.48 -7.84 1.42
N ARG A 86 11.23 -7.98 1.81
CA ARG A 86 10.11 -8.25 0.92
C ARG A 86 9.16 -7.07 0.91
N CYS A 87 8.69 -6.70 -0.28
CA CYS A 87 7.69 -5.67 -0.49
C CYS A 87 6.42 -6.26 -1.10
N VAL A 88 5.27 -5.91 -0.54
CA VAL A 88 3.99 -5.96 -1.26
C VAL A 88 3.75 -4.59 -1.90
N SER A 89 3.57 -4.56 -3.21
CA SER A 89 3.61 -3.32 -4.00
C SER A 89 2.42 -3.22 -4.96
N THR A 90 1.84 -2.03 -5.05
CA THR A 90 0.88 -1.66 -6.12
C THR A 90 1.56 -0.98 -7.31
N SER A 91 2.89 -1.07 -7.42
CA SER A 91 3.58 -0.70 -8.66
C SER A 91 3.24 -1.66 -9.80
N ASN A 92 3.69 -1.33 -11.01
CA ASN A 92 3.54 -2.20 -12.18
C ASN A 92 4.85 -2.93 -12.57
N ARG A 93 5.90 -2.84 -11.74
CA ARG A 93 7.24 -3.37 -12.05
C ARG A 93 7.89 -3.99 -10.82
N ASN A 94 8.38 -5.22 -10.95
CA ASN A 94 9.05 -5.98 -9.89
C ASN A 94 10.33 -6.71 -10.33
N PHE A 95 10.99 -6.25 -11.40
CA PHE A 95 12.28 -6.83 -11.79
C PHE A 95 13.34 -6.66 -10.68
N ILE A 96 14.33 -7.55 -10.68
CA ILE A 96 15.36 -7.62 -9.63
C ILE A 96 16.04 -6.26 -9.45
N GLY A 97 16.16 -5.81 -8.20
CA GLY A 97 16.80 -4.54 -7.87
C GLY A 97 15.91 -3.30 -8.05
N ARG A 98 14.70 -3.42 -8.62
CA ARG A 98 13.88 -2.25 -8.95
C ARG A 98 13.52 -1.39 -7.72
N GLN A 99 13.13 -2.01 -6.62
CA GLN A 99 12.73 -1.29 -5.41
C GLN A 99 13.81 -1.33 -4.32
N GLY A 100 15.01 -1.82 -4.64
CA GLY A 100 16.10 -1.99 -3.68
C GLY A 100 16.97 -3.21 -3.99
N TYR A 101 18.25 -3.09 -3.68
CA TYR A 101 19.24 -4.15 -3.92
C TYR A 101 18.93 -5.39 -3.07
N LYS A 102 18.93 -6.58 -3.69
CA LYS A 102 18.58 -7.87 -3.06
C LYS A 102 17.19 -7.91 -2.38
N GLY A 103 16.32 -6.93 -2.64
CA GLY A 103 14.93 -6.95 -2.21
C GLY A 103 14.06 -7.78 -3.15
N ARG A 104 12.91 -8.26 -2.65
CA ARG A 104 11.92 -8.98 -3.45
C ARG A 104 10.56 -8.29 -3.42
N THR A 105 10.07 -7.93 -4.60
CA THR A 105 8.77 -7.26 -4.77
C THR A 105 7.71 -8.22 -5.29
N HIS A 106 6.54 -8.16 -4.68
CA HIS A 106 5.34 -8.87 -5.08
C HIS A 106 4.28 -7.85 -5.51
N LEU A 107 3.89 -7.90 -6.79
CA LEU A 107 2.86 -7.01 -7.33
C LEU A 107 1.48 -7.55 -6.97
N VAL A 108 0.62 -6.67 -6.45
CA VAL A 108 -0.75 -7.01 -6.08
C VAL A 108 -1.70 -5.84 -6.36
N SER A 109 -3.00 -6.10 -6.31
CA SER A 109 -4.01 -5.04 -6.33
C SER A 109 -3.98 -4.19 -5.05
N PRO A 110 -4.51 -2.95 -5.08
CA PRO A 110 -4.63 -2.11 -3.89
C PRO A 110 -5.32 -2.79 -2.71
N VAL A 111 -6.47 -3.44 -2.93
CA VAL A 111 -7.24 -4.15 -1.90
C VAL A 111 -6.40 -5.25 -1.24
N MET A 112 -5.74 -6.09 -2.03
CA MET A 112 -4.90 -7.16 -1.51
C MET A 112 -3.69 -6.61 -0.75
N SER A 113 -3.10 -5.52 -1.23
CA SER A 113 -1.97 -4.88 -0.55
C SER A 113 -2.33 -4.46 0.88
N ILE A 114 -3.52 -3.85 1.07
CA ILE A 114 -4.01 -3.42 2.39
C ILE A 114 -4.17 -4.63 3.30
N ILE A 115 -4.83 -5.69 2.83
CA ILE A 115 -5.03 -6.91 3.63
C ILE A 115 -3.68 -7.49 4.04
N VAL A 116 -2.75 -7.68 3.11
CA VAL A 116 -1.41 -8.20 3.41
C VAL A 116 -0.67 -7.33 4.45
N SER A 117 -0.80 -6.00 4.37
CA SER A 117 -0.15 -5.09 5.32
C SER A 117 -0.71 -5.19 6.75
N ILE A 118 -2.01 -5.42 6.90
CA ILE A 118 -2.67 -5.62 8.20
C ILE A 118 -2.23 -6.94 8.83
N TYR A 119 -2.11 -8.00 8.03
CA TYR A 119 -1.71 -9.33 8.53
C TYR A 119 -0.19 -9.50 8.66
N GLY A 120 0.60 -8.57 8.11
CA GLY A 120 2.07 -8.60 8.16
C GLY A 120 2.71 -9.72 7.34
N LYS A 121 1.93 -10.39 6.49
CA LYS A 121 2.34 -11.51 5.63
C LYS A 121 1.32 -11.77 4.53
N PHE A 122 1.74 -12.47 3.49
CA PHE A 122 0.81 -13.00 2.49
C PHE A 122 -0.12 -14.03 3.13
N ILE A 123 -1.40 -13.96 2.74
CA ILE A 123 -2.44 -14.89 3.15
C ILE A 123 -2.85 -15.77 1.97
N ASN A 124 -3.38 -16.95 2.26
CA ASN A 124 -3.96 -17.83 1.25
C ASN A 124 -5.34 -17.30 0.79
N TYR A 125 -5.85 -17.89 -0.29
CA TYR A 125 -7.14 -17.51 -0.90
C TYR A 125 -8.31 -17.66 0.08
N GLU A 126 -8.37 -18.75 0.84
CA GLU A 126 -9.46 -19.01 1.79
C GLU A 126 -9.59 -17.91 2.83
N ASN A 127 -8.46 -17.49 3.43
CA ASN A 127 -8.47 -16.39 4.40
C ASN A 127 -8.84 -15.07 3.73
N TYR A 128 -8.33 -14.80 2.52
CA TYR A 128 -8.71 -13.60 1.76
C TYR A 128 -10.23 -13.54 1.52
N TYR A 129 -10.79 -14.63 1.00
CA TYR A 129 -12.21 -14.74 0.68
C TYR A 129 -13.08 -14.59 1.92
N LYS A 130 -12.69 -15.22 3.03
CA LYS A 130 -13.36 -15.08 4.32
C LYS A 130 -13.38 -13.62 4.79
N ILE A 131 -12.25 -12.92 4.76
CA ILE A 131 -12.16 -11.52 5.18
C ILE A 131 -13.12 -10.65 4.38
N ILE A 132 -13.08 -10.77 3.05
CA ILE A 132 -13.89 -9.96 2.13
C ILE A 132 -15.40 -10.18 2.38
N ASN A 133 -15.82 -11.43 2.56
CA ASN A 133 -17.22 -11.75 2.86
C ASN A 133 -17.66 -11.27 4.26
N GLU A 134 -16.82 -11.42 5.28
CA GLU A 134 -17.15 -11.00 6.65
C GLU A 134 -17.45 -9.49 6.75
N ILE A 135 -16.78 -8.70 5.93
CA ILE A 135 -16.95 -7.24 5.91
C ILE A 135 -17.95 -6.75 4.86
N ASN A 136 -18.58 -7.67 4.09
CA ASN A 136 -19.47 -7.39 2.96
C ASN A 136 -18.87 -6.38 1.97
N PHE A 137 -17.68 -6.67 1.46
CA PHE A 137 -16.93 -5.82 0.52
C PHE A 137 -16.80 -6.51 -0.84
#